data_AF-A0A6I1FAK0-F1
#
_entry.id   AF-A0A6I1FAK0-F1
#
_cell.length_a   1.000
_cell.length_b   1.000
_cell.length_c   1.000
_cell.angle_alpha   90.00
_cell.angle_beta   90.00
_cell.angle_gamma   90.00
#
_symmetry.space_group_name_H-M   'P 1'
#
loop_
_entity.id
_entity.type
_entity.pdbx_description
1 polymer ?
#
loop_
_entity_poly.entity_id
_entity_poly.type
_entity_poly.pdbx_seq_one_letter_code
_entity_poly.pdbx_strand_id
1 'polypeptide(L)'
;MPKYYPNFKTGEVVEAKKLWGKNKIDLYKEGYLVNFFKSNQYNGQEYFILRKKVGDYYQFEKVSRYGTTNKLPLFLIKGWTIVKAPEGVELRRD
;
A
#
# COMPACT_ATOMS: atom_id res chain seq x y z
N MET A 1 12.19 -10.29 1.10
CA MET A 1 11.17 -9.57 1.91
C MET A 1 10.08 -9.06 0.99
N PRO A 2 8.79 -9.22 1.34
CA PRO A 2 7.67 -8.91 0.45
C PRO A 2 7.56 -7.40 0.21
N LYS A 3 7.70 -6.99 -1.05
CA LYS A 3 7.28 -5.66 -1.52
C LYS A 3 5.84 -5.75 -2.01
N TYR A 4 5.08 -4.68 -1.84
CA TYR A 4 3.70 -4.60 -2.31
C TYR A 4 3.57 -3.55 -3.41
N TYR A 5 2.76 -3.85 -4.42
CA TYR A 5 2.40 -2.93 -5.50
C TYR A 5 0.89 -2.66 -5.44
N PRO A 6 0.49 -1.45 -5.03
CA PRO A 6 -0.89 -1.00 -5.15
C PRO A 6 -1.28 -0.76 -6.61
N ASN A 7 -2.55 -0.96 -6.95
CA ASN A 7 -3.11 -0.65 -8.26
C ASN A 7 -4.09 0.53 -8.16
N PHE A 8 -3.77 1.66 -8.81
CA PHE A 8 -4.59 2.88 -8.72
C PHE A 8 -5.94 2.77 -9.44
N LYS A 9 -6.12 1.80 -10.35
CA LYS A 9 -7.39 1.59 -11.06
C LYS A 9 -8.34 0.70 -10.24
N THR A 10 -7.84 -0.42 -9.72
CA THR A 10 -8.68 -1.42 -9.02
C THR A 10 -8.78 -1.18 -7.52
N GLY A 11 -7.83 -0.46 -6.92
CA GLY A 11 -7.76 -0.28 -5.48
C GLY A 11 -7.15 -1.48 -4.74
N GLU A 12 -6.63 -2.47 -5.47
CA GLU A 12 -6.01 -3.67 -4.92
C GLU A 12 -4.54 -3.45 -4.53
N VAL A 13 -4.04 -4.29 -3.64
CA VAL A 13 -2.63 -4.35 -3.26
C VAL A 13 -2.15 -5.78 -3.39
N VAL A 14 -1.14 -6.00 -4.22
CA VAL A 14 -0.58 -7.33 -4.45
C VAL A 14 0.88 -7.38 -4.04
N GLU A 15 1.35 -8.55 -3.63
CA GLU A 15 2.78 -8.78 -3.43
C GLU A 15 3.51 -8.78 -4.78
N ALA A 16 4.65 -8.11 -4.86
CA ALA A 16 5.48 -8.02 -6.06
C ALA A 16 5.87 -9.40 -6.62
N LYS A 17 6.04 -10.41 -5.75
CA LYS A 17 6.33 -11.79 -6.15
C LYS A 17 5.22 -12.43 -6.99
N LYS A 18 3.96 -12.00 -6.82
CA LYS A 18 2.83 -12.50 -7.63
C LYS A 18 2.84 -11.96 -9.06
N LEU A 19 3.68 -10.96 -9.33
CA LEU A 19 3.81 -10.27 -10.61
C LEU A 19 5.17 -10.54 -11.30
N TRP A 20 5.88 -11.59 -10.86
CA TRP A 20 7.27 -11.88 -11.24
C TRP A 20 7.52 -12.06 -12.75
N GLY A 21 6.49 -12.37 -13.54
CA GLY A 21 6.59 -12.51 -15.00
C GLY A 21 6.32 -11.23 -15.80
N LYS A 22 5.97 -10.11 -15.16
CA LYS A 22 5.64 -8.86 -15.85
C LYS A 22 6.78 -7.86 -15.75
N ASN A 23 7.11 -7.20 -16.86
CA ASN A 23 8.06 -6.09 -16.84
C ASN A 23 7.42 -4.84 -16.19
N LYS A 24 8.24 -3.86 -15.80
CA LYS A 24 7.76 -2.63 -15.14
C LYS A 24 6.82 -1.79 -16.02
N ILE A 25 7.00 -1.82 -17.33
CA ILE A 25 6.19 -1.03 -18.28
C ILE A 25 4.77 -1.57 -18.31
N ASP A 26 4.61 -2.89 -18.41
CA ASP A 26 3.31 -3.55 -18.44
C ASP A 26 2.58 -3.37 -17.12
N LEU A 27 3.30 -3.49 -16.00
CA LEU A 27 2.74 -3.19 -14.68
C LEU A 27 2.24 -1.75 -14.58
N TYR A 28 2.96 -0.78 -15.13
CA TYR A 28 2.53 0.61 -15.15
C TYR A 28 1.26 0.80 -16.00
N LYS A 29 1.19 0.18 -17.18
CA LYS A 29 0.00 0.20 -18.05
C LYS A 29 -1.24 -0.41 -17.37
N GLU A 30 -1.04 -1.46 -16.60
CA GLU A 30 -2.08 -2.12 -15.80
C GLU A 30 -2.51 -1.31 -14.56
N GLY A 31 -1.75 -0.26 -14.22
CA GLY A 31 -2.08 0.67 -13.15
C GLY A 31 -1.35 0.39 -11.83
N TYR A 32 -0.34 -0.47 -11.82
CA TYR A 32 0.45 -0.76 -10.62
C TYR A 32 1.47 0.34 -10.33
N LEU A 33 1.55 0.74 -9.06
CA LEU A 33 2.52 1.67 -8.54
C LEU A 33 3.84 0.95 -8.20
N VAL A 34 4.64 0.63 -9.24
CA VAL A 34 5.89 -0.13 -9.10
C VAL A 34 6.98 0.57 -8.27
N ASN A 35 6.89 1.90 -8.10
CA ASN A 35 7.79 2.70 -7.26
C ASN A 35 7.14 3.11 -5.93
N PHE A 36 6.09 2.42 -5.49
CA PHE A 36 5.36 2.78 -4.27
C PHE A 36 6.26 2.72 -3.03
N PHE A 37 7.16 1.75 -2.93
CA PHE A 37 8.24 1.73 -1.94
C PHE A 37 9.54 2.25 -2.57
N LYS A 38 10.22 3.17 -1.90
CA LYS A 38 11.55 3.62 -2.32
C LYS A 38 12.55 2.48 -2.25
N SER A 39 13.67 2.62 -2.94
CA SER A 39 14.75 1.62 -2.96
C SER A 39 15.18 1.22 -1.55
N ASN A 40 15.35 2.20 -0.65
CA ASN A 40 15.74 1.99 0.74
C ASN A 40 14.64 1.42 1.68
N GLN A 41 13.42 1.19 1.18
CA GLN A 41 12.30 0.66 1.96
C GLN A 41 12.07 -0.82 1.65
N TYR A 42 13.00 -1.66 2.11
CA TYR A 42 13.00 -3.11 1.85
C TYR A 42 12.02 -3.90 2.75
N ASN A 43 11.53 -3.26 3.80
CA ASN A 43 10.67 -3.78 4.87
C ASN A 43 9.19 -3.45 4.64
N GLY A 44 8.66 -3.76 3.44
CA GLY A 44 7.27 -3.44 3.08
C GLY A 44 6.22 -4.01 4.06
N GLN A 45 6.53 -5.12 4.73
CA GLN A 45 5.71 -5.74 5.77
C GLN A 45 5.61 -4.94 7.07
N GLU A 46 6.39 -3.87 7.24
CA GLU A 46 6.36 -3.02 8.44
C GLU A 46 5.48 -1.76 8.25
N TYR A 47 4.81 -1.65 7.10
CA TYR A 47 3.97 -0.51 6.77
C TYR A 47 2.50 -0.90 6.75
N PHE A 48 1.67 -0.02 7.30
CA PHE A 48 0.27 0.07 6.92
C PHE A 48 0.20 0.60 5.50
N ILE A 49 -0.55 -0.08 4.63
CA ILE A 49 -0.91 0.42 3.31
C ILE A 49 -2.36 0.86 3.38
N LEU A 50 -2.58 2.14 3.08
CA LEU A 50 -3.88 2.78 3.09
C LEU A 50 -4.31 3.08 1.66
N ARG A 51 -5.62 3.05 1.43
CA ARG A 51 -6.22 3.54 0.19
C ARG A 51 -7.31 4.57 0.46
N LYS A 52 -7.55 5.43 -0.52
CA LYS A 52 -8.72 6.31 -0.57
C LYS A 52 -9.21 6.43 -2.00
N LYS A 53 -10.52 6.32 -2.23
CA LYS A 53 -11.12 6.55 -3.55
C LYS A 53 -11.19 8.06 -3.83
N VAL A 54 -10.72 8.49 -4.99
CA VAL A 54 -10.70 9.88 -5.44
C VAL A 54 -11.21 9.91 -6.89
N GLY A 55 -12.49 10.23 -7.06
CA GLY A 55 -13.16 10.10 -8.36
C GLY A 55 -13.12 8.64 -8.84
N ASP A 56 -12.55 8.44 -10.03
CA ASP A 56 -12.49 7.13 -10.70
C ASP A 56 -11.22 6.32 -10.37
N TYR A 57 -10.34 6.84 -9.52
CA TYR A 57 -9.09 6.16 -9.15
C TYR A 57 -8.91 6.05 -7.63
N TYR A 58 -7.95 5.23 -7.23
CA TYR A 58 -7.54 5.05 -5.85
C TYR A 58 -6.18 5.69 -5.60
N GLN A 59 -6.12 6.53 -4.59
CA GLN A 59 -4.87 6.99 -3.99
C GLN A 59 -4.41 5.99 -2.94
N PHE A 60 -3.09 5.86 -2.81
CA PHE A 60 -2.47 5.00 -1.81
C PHE A 60 -1.47 5.77 -0.98
N GLU A 61 -1.43 5.43 0.31
CA GLU A 61 -0.37 5.88 1.18
C GLU A 61 0.19 4.78 2.05
N LYS A 62 1.42 4.97 2.51
CA LYS A 62 2.08 4.05 3.44
C LYS A 62 2.50 4.75 4.72
N VAL A 63 2.24 4.09 5.85
CA VAL A 63 2.60 4.58 7.17
C VAL A 63 3.41 3.50 7.88
N SER A 64 4.64 3.82 8.30
CA SER A 64 5.49 2.89 9.04
C SER A 64 4.91 2.63 10.42
N ARG A 65 4.97 1.37 10.88
CA ARG A 65 4.55 0.99 12.24
C ARG A 65 5.37 1.66 13.34
N TYR A 66 6.60 2.10 13.05
CA TYR A 66 7.52 2.66 14.06
C TYR A 66 7.59 4.20 14.06
N GLY A 67 7.12 4.84 12.99
CA GLY A 67 7.58 6.20 12.66
C GLY A 67 6.63 7.34 12.98
N THR A 68 5.33 7.11 13.21
CA THR A 68 4.37 8.21 13.23
C THR A 68 3.09 7.87 13.99
N THR A 69 3.13 8.01 15.32
CA THR A 69 1.98 7.77 16.23
C THR A 69 0.71 8.52 15.79
N ASN A 70 0.87 9.69 15.16
CA ASN A 70 -0.26 10.55 14.78
C ASN A 70 -0.66 10.46 13.29
N LYS A 71 0.19 9.92 12.41
CA LYS A 71 -0.08 9.95 10.96
C LYS A 71 -1.15 8.94 10.56
N LEU A 72 -1.11 7.73 11.14
CA LEU A 72 -2.12 6.72 10.84
C LEU A 72 -3.53 7.18 11.29
N PRO A 73 -3.76 7.58 12.56
CA PRO A 73 -5.06 8.12 12.98
C PRO A 73 -5.55 9.27 12.11
N LEU A 74 -4.67 10.21 11.74
CA LEU A 74 -5.03 11.35 10.89
C LEU A 74 -5.56 10.90 9.51
N PHE A 75 -4.96 9.88 8.90
CA PHE A 75 -5.44 9.35 7.64
C PHE A 75 -6.81 8.66 7.80
N LEU A 76 -6.99 7.88 8.87
CA LEU A 76 -8.28 7.20 9.12
C LEU A 76 -9.42 8.23 9.27
N ILE A 77 -9.21 9.30 10.05
CA ILE A 77 -10.19 10.40 10.21
C ILE A 77 -10.48 11.09 8.87
N LYS A 78 -9.48 11.19 7.97
CA LYS A 78 -9.64 11.77 6.62
C LYS A 78 -10.30 10.81 5.61
N GLY A 79 -10.84 9.68 6.07
CA GLY A 79 -11.55 8.70 5.25
C GLY A 79 -10.64 7.77 4.44
N TRP A 80 -9.41 7.53 4.90
CA TRP A 80 -8.56 6.49 4.34
C TRP A 80 -8.84 5.14 4.99
N THR A 81 -8.73 4.07 4.20
CA THR A 81 -8.98 2.70 4.66
C THR A 81 -7.67 1.90 4.64
N ILE A 82 -7.39 1.16 5.71
CA ILE A 82 -6.27 0.22 5.74
C ILE A 82 -6.62 -0.99 4.86
N VAL A 83 -5.77 -1.28 3.88
CA VAL A 83 -5.89 -2.45 2.99
C VAL A 83 -4.80 -3.49 3.22
N LYS A 84 -3.72 -3.11 3.89
CA LYS A 84 -2.72 -4.05 4.41
C LYS A 84 -2.19 -3.53 5.75
N ALA A 85 -2.24 -4.38 6.76
CA ALA A 85 -1.55 -4.13 8.03
C ALA A 85 -0.15 -4.75 8.02
N PRO A 86 0.78 -4.21 8.85
CA PRO A 86 2.04 -4.86 9.14
C PRO A 86 1.85 -6.28 9.70
N GLU A 87 2.85 -7.13 9.54
CA GLU A 87 2.83 -8.46 10.15
C GLU A 87 2.83 -8.36 11.69
N GLY A 88 2.02 -9.22 12.33
CA GLY A 88 1.84 -9.24 13.78
C GLY A 88 0.95 -8.12 14.34
N VAL A 89 0.30 -7.32 13.49
CA VAL A 89 -0.71 -6.33 13.92
C VAL A 89 -2.10 -6.87 13.60
N GLU A 90 -2.87 -7.22 14.62
CA GLU A 90 -4.30 -7.51 14.47
C GLU A 90 -5.07 -6.18 14.36
N LEU A 91 -5.75 -5.99 13.22
CA LEU A 91 -6.75 -4.94 13.10
C LEU A 91 -8.01 -5.46 13.80
N ARG A 92 -8.30 -4.96 15.01
CA ARG A 92 -9.61 -5.18 15.63
C ARG A 92 -10.66 -4.56 14.71
N ARG A 93 -11.55 -5.40 14.18
CA ARG A 93 -12.76 -4.97 13.49
C ARG A 93 -13.80 -4.82 14.58
N ASP A 94 -14.05 -3.58 14.99
CA ASP A 94 -15.18 -3.23 15.83
C ASP A 94 -16.46 -3.20 14.98
#